data_AF-A0AAE4B9C5-F1
#
_entry.id   AF-A0AAE4B9C5-F1
#
_cell.length_a   1.000
_cell.length_b   1.000
_cell.length_c   1.000
_cell.angle_alpha   90.00
_cell.angle_beta   90.00
_cell.angle_gamma   90.00
#
_symmetry.space_group_name_H-M   'P 1'
#
loop_
_entity.id
_entity.type
_entity.pdbx_description
1 polymer ?
#
loop_
_entity_poly.entity_id
_entity_poly.type
_entity_poly.pdbx_seq_one_letter_code
_entity_poly.pdbx_strand_id
1 'polypeptide(L)'
;TKLSWLFSFLYILYFAYIAARVLRDFGEMLLTFAYHDTPIIIVNALLMVVSIYAVRKGIEVLARAAELLFGAMYLLGAIGLVLIIVSGTIDPHNLKPVLANGISPVLHSVFTQTMYVPFGEVVLFVMIFPN
;
A
#
# COMPACT_ATOMS: atom_id res chain seq x y z
N THR A 1 27.43 -19.64 3.57
CA THR A 1 27.15 -20.76 2.62
C THR A 1 26.59 -20.19 1.32
N LYS A 2 26.96 -20.72 0.13
CA LYS A 2 26.51 -20.20 -1.19
C LYS A 2 24.99 -20.03 -1.30
N LEU A 3 24.24 -20.89 -0.60
CA LEU A 3 22.78 -20.83 -0.49
C LEU A 3 22.26 -19.55 0.18
N SER A 4 22.88 -19.09 1.26
CA SER A 4 22.48 -17.86 1.97
C SER A 4 22.67 -16.63 1.10
N TRP A 5 23.72 -16.61 0.28
CA TRP A 5 23.96 -15.52 -0.67
C TRP A 5 22.85 -15.44 -1.73
N LEU A 6 22.44 -16.59 -2.29
CA LEU A 6 21.34 -16.65 -3.25
C LEU A 6 20.02 -16.14 -2.65
N PHE A 7 19.67 -16.57 -1.44
CA PHE A 7 18.46 -16.09 -0.77
C PHE A 7 18.51 -14.59 -0.47
N SER A 8 19.66 -14.07 -0.03
CA SER A 8 19.83 -12.65 0.24
C SER A 8 19.68 -11.81 -1.05
N PHE A 9 20.24 -12.30 -2.16
CA PHE A 9 20.12 -11.63 -3.45
C PHE A 9 18.67 -11.60 -3.95
N LEU A 10 17.95 -12.73 -3.88
CA LEU A 10 16.53 -12.80 -4.24
C LEU A 10 15.68 -11.91 -3.34
N TYR A 11 16.00 -11.84 -2.05
CA TYR A 11 15.31 -10.98 -1.09
C TYR A 11 15.46 -9.49 -1.43
N ILE A 12 16.68 -9.04 -1.79
CA ILE A 12 16.92 -7.66 -2.22
C ILE A 12 16.14 -7.32 -3.48
N LEU A 13 16.12 -8.22 -4.47
CA LEU A 13 15.35 -8.02 -5.71
C LEU A 13 13.84 -7.93 -5.43
N TYR A 14 13.34 -8.80 -4.56
CA TYR A 14 11.93 -8.78 -4.14
C TYR A 14 11.57 -7.47 -3.43
N PHE A 15 12.41 -7.02 -2.49
CA PHE A 15 12.22 -5.74 -1.79
C PHE A 15 12.23 -4.55 -2.76
N ALA A 16 13.19 -4.52 -3.70
CA ALA A 16 13.29 -3.47 -4.70
C ALA A 16 12.06 -3.43 -5.63
N TYR A 17 11.56 -4.60 -6.05
CA TYR A 17 10.36 -4.70 -6.86
C TYR A 17 9.12 -4.16 -6.13
N ILE A 18 8.91 -4.55 -4.87
CA ILE A 18 7.79 -4.06 -4.07
C ILE A 18 7.91 -2.56 -3.86
N ALA A 19 9.08 -2.04 -3.51
CA ALA A 19 9.29 -0.61 -3.33
C ALA A 19 8.96 0.19 -4.61
N ALA A 20 9.35 -0.33 -5.79
CA ALA A 20 9.03 0.29 -7.07
C ALA A 20 7.53 0.25 -7.39
N ARG A 21 6.85 -0.86 -7.04
CA ARG A 21 5.40 -1.00 -7.18
C ARG A 21 4.65 -0.02 -6.28
N VAL A 22 4.99 0.04 -4.99
CA VAL A 22 4.41 0.99 -4.03
C VAL A 22 4.61 2.43 -4.51
N LEU A 23 5.82 2.79 -4.96
CA LEU A 23 6.09 4.12 -5.52
C LEU A 23 5.17 4.44 -6.71
N ARG A 24 4.96 3.47 -7.60
CA ARG A 24 4.08 3.62 -8.77
C ARG A 24 2.61 3.79 -8.34
N ASP A 25 2.11 2.94 -7.45
CA ASP A 25 0.72 2.96 -6.99
C ASP A 25 0.38 4.30 -6.30
N PHE A 26 1.27 4.80 -5.43
CA PHE A 26 1.10 6.12 -4.80
C PHE A 26 1.23 7.28 -5.81
N GLY A 27 2.12 7.16 -6.79
CA GLY A 27 2.25 8.12 -7.87
C GLY A 27 0.96 8.25 -8.69
N GLU A 28 0.37 7.13 -9.10
CA GLU A 28 -0.88 7.09 -9.86
C GLU A 28 -2.07 7.61 -9.04
N MET A 29 -2.13 7.28 -7.75
CA MET A 29 -3.12 7.84 -6.83
C MET A 29 -3.04 9.37 -6.80
N LEU A 30 -1.85 9.94 -6.65
CA LEU A 30 -1.66 11.39 -6.59
C LEU A 30 -2.02 12.09 -7.90
N LEU A 31 -1.74 11.49 -9.05
CA LEU A 31 -2.19 12.02 -10.34
C LEU A 31 -3.71 12.01 -10.46
N THR A 32 -4.36 10.96 -9.95
CA THR A 32 -5.81 10.78 -10.05
C THR A 32 -6.59 11.70 -9.11
N PHE A 33 -6.02 12.13 -7.99
CA PHE A 33 -6.74 12.95 -7.00
C PHE A 33 -6.30 14.42 -6.95
N ALA A 34 -5.03 14.72 -7.21
CA ALA A 34 -4.46 16.04 -6.92
C ALA A 34 -3.70 16.67 -8.10
N TYR A 35 -2.96 15.88 -8.88
CA TYR A 35 -1.95 16.38 -9.83
C TYR A 35 -2.15 15.88 -11.27
N HIS A 36 -3.38 15.93 -11.76
CA HIS A 36 -3.79 15.40 -13.08
C HIS A 36 -2.87 15.78 -14.24
N ASP A 37 -2.36 17.00 -14.28
CA ASP A 37 -1.53 17.52 -15.39
C ASP A 37 -0.03 17.28 -15.19
N THR A 38 0.39 16.71 -14.06
CA THR A 38 1.82 16.52 -13.76
C THR A 38 2.31 15.18 -14.33
N PRO A 39 3.47 15.14 -15.01
CA PRO A 39 4.06 13.87 -15.43
C PRO A 39 4.40 12.97 -14.23
N ILE A 40 4.07 11.67 -14.32
CA ILE A 40 4.26 10.70 -13.23
C ILE A 40 5.71 10.61 -12.72
N ILE A 41 6.69 10.85 -13.59
CA ILE A 41 8.12 10.82 -13.23
C ILE A 41 8.43 11.90 -12.19
N ILE A 42 7.80 13.08 -12.29
CA ILE A 42 8.02 14.19 -11.35
C ILE A 42 7.43 13.83 -9.99
N VAL A 43 6.20 13.31 -9.96
CA VAL A 43 5.55 12.86 -8.72
C VAL A 43 6.38 11.78 -8.03
N ASN A 44 6.81 10.76 -8.77
CA ASN A 44 7.62 9.66 -8.23
C ASN A 44 9.00 10.14 -7.76
N ALA A 45 9.64 11.08 -8.47
CA ALA A 45 10.90 11.65 -8.04
C ALA A 45 10.77 12.41 -6.70
N LEU A 46 9.70 13.19 -6.53
CA LEU A 46 9.42 13.89 -5.28
C LEU A 46 9.14 12.91 -4.13
N LEU A 47 8.31 11.88 -4.37
CA LEU A 47 8.06 10.81 -3.41
C LEU A 47 9.35 10.08 -2.99
N MET A 48 10.27 9.87 -3.94
CA MET A 48 11.57 9.26 -3.66
C MET A 48 12.45 10.18 -2.79
N VAL A 49 12.49 11.48 -3.06
CA VAL A 49 13.23 12.46 -2.24
C VAL A 49 12.71 12.47 -0.80
N VAL A 50 11.39 12.49 -0.62
CA VAL A 50 10.76 12.43 0.72
C VAL A 50 11.07 11.10 1.41
N SER A 51 10.99 9.98 0.69
CA SER A 51 11.32 8.66 1.22
C SER A 51 12.78 8.57 1.69
N ILE A 52 13.73 9.08 0.89
CA ILE A 52 15.15 9.13 1.26
C ILE A 52 15.35 9.97 2.53
N TYR A 53 14.69 11.12 2.62
CA TYR A 53 14.74 11.96 3.82
C TYR A 53 14.17 11.23 5.05
N ALA A 54 13.02 10.56 4.91
CA ALA A 54 12.39 9.81 5.98
C ALA A 54 13.27 8.67 6.50
N VAL A 55 13.87 7.88 5.59
CA VAL A 55 14.80 6.79 5.95
C VAL A 55 16.03 7.32 6.68
N ARG A 56 16.57 8.48 6.26
CA ARG A 56 17.71 9.13 6.95
C ARG A 56 17.40 9.56 8.38
N LYS A 57 16.13 9.74 8.76
CA LYS A 57 15.73 10.05 10.14
C LYS A 57 15.67 8.82 11.05
N GLY A 58 15.85 7.63 10.49
CA GLY A 58 15.83 6.37 11.23
C GLY A 58 14.42 5.84 11.49
N ILE A 59 14.37 4.55 11.85
CA ILE A 59 13.13 3.79 11.98
C ILE A 59 12.23 4.28 13.12
N GLU A 60 12.81 4.76 14.22
CA GLU A 60 12.02 5.26 15.36
C GLU A 60 11.21 6.51 15.04
N VAL A 61 11.80 7.44 14.28
CA VAL A 61 11.10 8.65 13.84
C VAL A 61 9.98 8.28 12.87
N LEU A 62 10.26 7.35 11.96
CA LEU A 62 9.27 6.83 11.02
C LEU A 62 8.11 6.14 11.75
N ALA A 63 8.39 5.31 12.75
CA ALA A 63 7.38 4.63 13.54
C ALA A 63 6.48 5.60 14.32
N ARG A 64 7.05 6.60 14.99
CA ARG A 64 6.28 7.65 15.69
C ARG A 64 5.41 8.47 14.75
N ALA A 65 5.94 8.82 13.57
CA ALA A 65 5.16 9.53 12.55
C ALA A 65 4.05 8.63 11.98
N ALA A 66 4.33 7.36 11.73
CA ALA A 66 3.36 6.39 11.24
C ALA A 66 2.21 6.22 12.23
N GLU A 67 2.48 6.09 13.53
CA GLU A 67 1.44 5.98 14.56
C GLU A 67 0.47 7.18 14.55
N LEU A 68 1.00 8.40 14.46
CA LEU A 68 0.20 9.61 14.36
C LEU A 68 -0.66 9.63 13.07
N LEU A 69 -0.05 9.27 11.94
CA LEU A 69 -0.73 9.22 10.64
C LEU A 69 -1.80 8.12 10.61
N PHE A 70 -1.56 6.97 11.24
CA PHE A 70 -2.53 5.89 11.40
C PHE A 70 -3.75 6.37 12.20
N GLY A 71 -3.53 7.10 13.30
CA GLY A 71 -4.61 7.71 14.07
C GLY A 71 -5.45 8.68 13.24
N ALA A 72 -4.79 9.56 12.48
CA ALA A 72 -5.46 10.50 11.59
C ALA A 72 -6.25 9.77 10.47
N MET A 73 -5.67 8.73 9.87
CA MET A 73 -6.32 7.93 8.85
C MET A 73 -7.58 7.25 9.37
N TYR A 74 -7.54 6.67 10.57
CA TYR A 74 -8.72 6.04 11.18
C TYR A 74 -9.82 7.07 11.48
N LEU A 75 -9.43 8.24 11.99
CA LEU A 75 -10.38 9.33 12.25
C LEU A 75 -11.05 9.82 10.97
N LEU A 76 -10.27 10.09 9.92
CA LEU A 76 -10.80 10.51 8.62
C LEU A 76 -11.68 9.43 7.99
N GLY A 77 -11.28 8.16 8.09
CA GLY A 77 -12.06 7.02 7.63
C GLY A 77 -13.40 6.91 8.36
N ALA A 78 -13.40 7.05 9.70
CA ALA A 78 -14.62 7.04 10.50
C ALA A 78 -15.56 8.20 10.13
N ILE A 79 -15.01 9.41 9.97
CA ILE A 79 -15.78 10.58 9.51
C ILE A 79 -16.37 10.32 8.12
N GLY A 80 -15.57 9.81 7.18
CA GLY A 80 -16.02 9.47 5.83
C GLY A 80 -17.17 8.46 5.85
N LEU A 81 -17.06 7.40 6.66
CA LEU A 81 -18.13 6.41 6.82
C LEU A 81 -19.42 7.05 7.38
N VAL A 82 -19.31 7.89 8.42
CA VAL A 82 -20.47 8.60 8.98
C VAL A 82 -21.12 9.50 7.93
N LEU A 83 -20.32 10.26 7.18
CA LEU A 83 -20.83 11.12 6.10
C LEU A 83 -21.56 10.31 5.01
N ILE A 84 -21.03 9.16 4.61
CA ILE A 84 -21.68 8.28 3.65
C ILE A 84 -23.02 7.78 4.20
N ILE A 85 -23.08 7.35 5.45
CA ILE A 85 -24.32 6.87 6.09
C ILE A 85 -25.37 7.99 6.15
N VAL A 86 -24.97 9.19 6.58
CA VAL A 86 -25.88 10.33 6.73
C VAL A 86 -26.31 10.90 5.37
N SER A 87 -25.53 10.69 4.30
CA SER A 87 -25.85 11.20 2.97
C SER A 87 -27.16 10.65 2.38
N GLY A 88 -27.66 9.51 2.88
CA GLY A 88 -28.84 8.84 2.36
C GLY A 88 -28.65 8.21 0.97
N THR A 89 -27.41 8.13 0.47
CA THR A 89 -27.09 7.59 -0.88
C THR A 89 -26.84 6.09 -0.90
N ILE A 90 -26.85 5.42 0.26
CA ILE A 90 -26.60 3.97 0.35
C ILE A 90 -27.82 3.21 -0.17
N ASP A 91 -27.67 2.56 -1.33
CA ASP A 91 -28.63 1.58 -1.84
C ASP A 91 -28.03 0.16 -1.80
N PRO A 92 -28.52 -0.73 -0.91
CA PRO A 92 -28.07 -2.12 -0.83
C PRO A 92 -28.30 -2.95 -2.10
N HIS A 93 -29.18 -2.52 -3.01
CA HIS A 93 -29.40 -3.22 -4.27
C HIS A 93 -28.18 -3.16 -5.18
N ASN A 94 -27.33 -2.14 -5.06
CA ASN A 94 -26.07 -2.03 -5.79
C ASN A 94 -25.05 -3.12 -5.42
N LEU A 95 -25.26 -3.86 -4.33
CA LEU A 95 -24.44 -5.02 -3.97
C LEU A 95 -24.84 -6.29 -4.73
N LYS A 96 -25.97 -6.29 -5.43
CA LYS A 96 -26.51 -7.47 -6.13
C LYS A 96 -26.20 -7.42 -7.63
N PRO A 97 -26.00 -8.58 -8.28
CA PRO A 97 -25.89 -9.90 -7.66
C PRO A 97 -24.51 -10.15 -7.05
N VAL A 98 -24.49 -10.54 -5.77
CA VAL A 98 -23.26 -11.00 -5.10
C VAL A 98 -22.80 -12.29 -5.78
N LEU A 99 -21.52 -12.37 -6.17
CA LEU A 99 -20.94 -13.50 -6.90
C LEU A 99 -21.63 -13.80 -8.25
N ALA A 100 -22.02 -12.76 -8.99
CA ALA A 100 -22.60 -12.89 -10.33
C ALA A 100 -21.82 -13.85 -11.27
N ASN A 101 -20.49 -13.81 -11.19
CA ASN A 101 -19.55 -14.60 -11.99
C ASN A 101 -19.01 -15.83 -11.22
N GLY A 102 -19.70 -16.26 -10.15
CA GLY A 102 -19.29 -17.33 -9.26
C GLY A 102 -18.11 -16.96 -8.35
N ILE A 103 -17.56 -17.96 -7.65
CA ILE A 103 -16.45 -17.79 -6.70
C ILE A 103 -15.07 -17.72 -7.38
N SER A 104 -14.97 -18.16 -8.63
CA SER A 104 -13.68 -18.26 -9.35
C SER A 104 -12.95 -16.90 -9.46
N PRO A 105 -13.60 -15.78 -9.83
CA PRO A 105 -12.94 -14.47 -9.86
C PRO A 105 -12.47 -14.01 -8.46
N VAL A 106 -13.22 -14.36 -7.41
CA VAL A 106 -12.85 -14.01 -6.03
C VAL A 106 -11.57 -14.74 -5.63
N LEU A 107 -11.50 -16.05 -5.86
CA LEU A 107 -10.30 -16.83 -5.59
C LEU A 107 -9.12 -16.34 -6.45
N HIS A 108 -9.36 -16.02 -7.71
CA HIS A 108 -8.32 -15.49 -8.59
C HIS A 108 -7.72 -14.19 -8.05
N SER A 109 -8.55 -13.22 -7.62
CA SER A 109 -8.08 -11.97 -7.01
C SER A 109 -7.34 -12.20 -5.69
N VAL A 110 -7.81 -13.14 -4.87
CA VAL A 110 -7.13 -13.50 -3.61
C VAL A 110 -5.69 -13.98 -3.89
N PHE A 111 -5.50 -14.90 -4.83
CA PHE A 111 -4.18 -15.47 -5.11
C PHE A 111 -3.27 -14.57 -5.95
N THR A 112 -3.82 -13.67 -6.78
CA THR A 112 -3.02 -12.82 -7.67
C THR A 112 -2.76 -11.42 -7.11
N GLN A 113 -3.64 -10.90 -6.24
CA GLN A 113 -3.54 -9.55 -5.71
C GLN A 113 -3.39 -9.57 -4.19
N THR A 114 -4.40 -10.05 -3.47
CA THR A 114 -4.49 -9.93 -2.00
C THR A 114 -3.36 -10.64 -1.28
N MET A 115 -2.93 -11.81 -1.78
CA MET A 115 -1.83 -12.57 -1.18
C MET A 115 -0.52 -11.78 -1.20
N TYR A 116 -0.29 -10.96 -2.23
CA TYR A 116 0.92 -10.15 -2.36
C TYR A 116 0.81 -8.81 -1.63
N VAL A 117 -0.34 -8.14 -1.72
CA VAL A 117 -0.59 -6.83 -1.09
C VAL A 117 -1.89 -6.88 -0.29
N PRO A 118 -1.90 -6.51 1.01
CA PRO A 118 -0.77 -6.01 1.81
C PRO A 118 0.02 -7.13 2.55
N PHE A 119 -0.44 -8.38 2.49
CA PHE A 119 0.08 -9.43 3.40
C PHE A 119 1.49 -9.93 3.06
N GLY A 120 1.84 -9.99 1.76
CA GLY A 120 3.18 -10.40 1.33
C GLY A 120 4.28 -9.42 1.75
N GLU A 121 3.92 -8.15 1.96
CA GLU A 121 4.85 -7.09 2.37
C GLU A 121 5.36 -7.28 3.81
N VAL A 122 4.67 -8.10 4.62
CA VAL A 122 5.09 -8.40 6.00
C VAL A 122 6.45 -9.13 6.04
N VAL A 123 6.79 -9.90 5.01
CA VAL A 123 8.08 -10.58 4.87
C VAL A 123 9.25 -9.60 4.86
N LEU A 124 9.01 -8.34 4.46
CA LEU A 124 10.03 -7.30 4.46
C LEU A 124 10.44 -6.90 5.89
N PHE A 125 9.57 -7.05 6.88
CA PHE A 125 9.87 -6.71 8.27
C PHE A 125 10.70 -7.78 9.00
N VAL A 126 10.91 -8.95 8.39
CA VAL A 126 11.80 -9.99 8.93
C VAL A 126 13.25 -9.48 9.09
N MET A 127 13.65 -8.45 8.33
CA MET A 127 14.96 -7.82 8.52
C MET A 127 15.05 -6.92 9.76
N ILE A 128 13.91 -6.44 10.28
CA ILE A 128 13.82 -5.49 11.39
C ILE A 128 13.75 -6.23 12.73
N PHE A 129 13.10 -7.40 12.77
CA PHE A 129 13.04 -8.23 13.98
C PHE A 129 14.33 -9.04 14.14
N PRO A 130 15.14 -8.78 15.18
CA PRO A 130 16.33 -9.57 15.45
C PRO A 130 15.93 -10.77 16.29
N ASN A 131 15.79 -11.94 15.67
CA ASN A 131 15.52 -13.25 16.31
C ASN A 131 14.36 -13.28 17.32
#